data_AF-A0A3A0V2I9-F1
#
_entry.id   AF-A0A3A0V2I9-F1
#
_cell.length_a   1.000
_cell.length_b   1.000
_cell.length_c   1.000
_cell.angle_alpha   90.00
_cell.angle_beta   90.00
_cell.angle_gamma   90.00
#
_symmetry.space_group_name_H-M   'P 1'
#
loop_
_entity.id
_entity.type
_entity.pdbx_description
1 polymer ?
#
loop_
_entity_poly.entity_id
_entity_poly.type
_entity_poly.pdbx_seq_one_letter_code
_entity_poly.pdbx_strand_id
1 'polypeptide(L)' 'MKLSFHGQSTIYFEANGKKVIVDPFITGNGQSDLDASTLKVDYIILT' A
#
# COMPACT_ATOMS: atom_id res chain seq x y z
N MET A 1 2.11 14.22 7.24
CA MET A 1 2.46 12.80 6.99
C MET A 1 1.16 12.03 6.90
N LYS A 2 0.94 11.30 5.80
CA LYS A 2 -0.20 10.40 5.64
C LYS A 2 0.33 8.97 5.68
N LEU A 3 -0.15 8.18 6.63
CA LEU A 3 0.22 6.78 6.85
C LEU A 3 -1.05 5.99 7.10
N SER A 4 -1.24 4.88 6.41
CA SER A 4 -2.43 4.02 6.51
C SER A 4 -2.04 2.54 6.45
N PHE A 5 -2.87 1.71 7.09
CA PHE A 5 -2.75 0.26 7.14
C PHE A 5 -3.85 -0.38 6.30
N HIS A 6 -3.51 -1.40 5.51
CA HIS A 6 -4.37 -1.98 4.48
C HIS A 6 -4.47 -3.52 4.56
N GLY A 7 -4.34 -4.06 5.78
CA GLY A 7 -4.43 -5.49 6.06
C GLY A 7 -3.10 -6.22 6.02
N GLN A 8 -2.98 -7.30 6.80
CA GLN A 8 -1.76 -8.09 7.00
C GLN A 8 -0.55 -7.21 7.40
N SER A 9 0.44 -7.05 6.52
CA SER A 9 1.61 -6.18 6.72
C SER A 9 1.61 -4.98 5.78
N THR A 10 0.51 -4.78 5.04
CA THR A 10 0.43 -3.74 4.00
C THR A 10 0.31 -2.36 4.64
N ILE A 11 1.29 -1.49 4.41
CA ILE A 11 1.20 -0.07 4.77
C ILE A 11 1.39 0.81 3.54
N TYR A 12 0.68 1.94 3.52
CA TYR A 12 0.83 2.98 2.52
C TYR A 12 1.18 4.31 3.20
N PHE A 13 2.07 5.08 2.58
CA PHE A 13 2.35 6.42 3.06
C PHE A 13 2.74 7.38 1.94
N GLU A 14 2.59 8.67 2.24
CA GLU A 14 3.01 9.76 1.37
C GLU A 14 4.06 10.64 2.05
N ALA A 15 5.19 10.83 1.36
CA ALA A 15 6.29 11.68 1.80
C ALA A 15 6.93 12.37 0.60
N ASN A 16 7.25 13.66 0.72
CA ASN A 16 7.90 14.46 -0.34
C ASN A 16 7.21 14.36 -1.72
N GLY A 17 5.87 14.28 -1.73
CA GLY A 17 5.07 14.14 -2.95
C GLY A 17 5.15 12.76 -3.61
N LYS A 18 5.71 11.75 -2.94
CA LYS A 18 5.81 10.37 -3.41
C LYS A 18 4.91 9.44 -2.62
N LYS A 19 4.32 8.47 -3.32
CA LYS A 19 3.42 7.44 -2.80
C LYS A 19 4.16 6.12 -2.67
N VAL A 20 4.21 5.56 -1.48
CA VAL A 20 4.94 4.32 -1.18
C VAL A 20 3.97 3.30 -0.60
N ILE A 21 4.08 2.06 -1.06
CA ILE A 21 3.43 0.91 -0.44
C ILE A 21 4.47 -0.12 -0.01
N VAL A 22 4.26 -0.74 1.13
CA VAL A 22 5.09 -1.83 1.67
C VAL A 22 4.25 -3.09 1.71
N ASP A 23 4.83 -4.23 1.30
CA ASP A 23 4.21 -5.57 1.28
C ASP A 23 2.78 -5.58 0.70
N PRO A 24 2.58 -5.24 -0.60
CA PRO A 24 1.25 -5.03 -1.19
C PRO A 24 0.48 -6.34 -1.42
N PHE A 25 0.16 -7.07 -0.35
CA PHE A 25 -0.73 -8.23 -0.41
C PHE A 25 -2.19 -7.75 -0.49
N ILE A 26 -2.63 -7.44 -1.71
CA ILE A 26 -3.94 -6.85 -2.00
C ILE A 26 -4.91 -7.94 -2.49
N THR A 27 -4.65 -8.53 -3.65
CA THR A 27 -5.54 -9.57 -4.20
C THR A 27 -5.42 -10.87 -3.40
N GLY A 28 -6.55 -11.41 -2.96
CA GLY A 28 -6.61 -12.59 -2.08
C GLY A 28 -6.53 -12.25 -0.58
N ASN A 29 -6.30 -10.99 -0.22
CA ASN A 29 -6.36 -10.52 1.15
C ASN A 29 -7.77 -10.00 1.48
N GLY A 30 -8.55 -10.78 2.22
CA GLY A 30 -9.92 -10.41 2.61
C GLY A 30 -10.03 -9.21 3.56
N GLN A 31 -8.91 -8.73 4.11
CA GLN A 31 -8.86 -7.52 4.94
C GLN A 31 -8.35 -6.29 4.20
N SER A 32 -7.91 -6.44 2.93
CA SER A 32 -7.44 -5.30 2.15
C SER A 32 -8.62 -4.49 1.63
N ASP A 33 -8.52 -3.18 1.79
CA ASP A 33 -9.44 -2.16 1.26
C ASP A 33 -8.94 -1.57 -0.07
N LEU A 34 -7.82 -2.08 -0.59
CA LEU A 34 -7.18 -1.59 -1.81
C LEU A 34 -7.60 -2.40 -3.05
N ASP A 35 -7.49 -1.76 -4.22
CA ASP A 35 -7.62 -2.39 -5.53
C ASP A 35 -6.31 -2.22 -6.32
N ALA A 36 -5.65 -3.35 -6.62
CA ALA A 36 -4.37 -3.37 -7.30
C ALA A 36 -4.43 -2.81 -8.74
N SER A 37 -5.61 -2.81 -9.38
CA SER A 37 -5.78 -2.31 -10.75
C SER A 37 -5.82 -0.78 -10.84
N THR A 38 -6.18 -0.11 -9.74
CA THR A 38 -6.36 1.35 -9.69
C THR A 38 -5.35 2.05 -8.77
N LEU A 39 -4.67 1.31 -7.89
CA LEU A 39 -3.69 1.84 -6.97
C LEU A 39 -2.47 2.44 -7.69
N LYS A 40 -2.24 3.74 -7.48
CA LYS A 40 -1.08 4.46 -8.01
C LYS A 40 -0.02 4.64 -6.92
N VAL A 41 1.15 4.05 -7.13
CA VAL A 41 2.32 4.18 -6.25
C VAL A 41 3.56 4.53 -7.07
N ASP A 42 4.48 5.28 -6.46
CA ASP A 42 5.80 5.55 -7.04
C ASP A 42 6.81 4.44 -6.67
N TYR A 43 6.67 3.83 -5.48
CA TYR A 43 7.60 2.82 -4.96
C TYR A 43 6.87 1.67 -4.26
N ILE A 44 7.47 0.48 -4.37
CA ILE A 44 7.09 -0.74 -3.63
C ILE A 44 8.30 -1.19 -2.82
N ILE A 45 8.11 -1.50 -1.54
CA ILE A 45 9.11 -2.09 -0.66
C ILE A 45 8.60 -3.48 -0.23
N LEU A 46 9.47 -4.48 -0.27
CA LEU A 46 9.17 -5.86 0.15
C LEU A 46 10.07 -6.24 1.34
N THR A 47 9.50 -6.86 2.36
CA THR A 47 10.25 -7.45 3.48
C THR A 47 10.44 -8.96 3.37
#